data_AF-A0A532T9R7-F1
#
_entry.id   AF-A0A532T9R7-F1
#
_cell.length_a   1.000
_cell.length_b   1.000
_cell.length_c   1.000
_cell.angle_alpha   90.00
_cell.angle_beta   90.00
_cell.angle_gamma   90.00
#
_symmetry.space_group_name_H-M   'P 1'
#
loop_
_entity.id
_entity.type
_entity.pdbx_description
1 polymer ?
#
loop_
_entity_poly.entity_id
_entity_poly.type
_entity_poly.pdbx_seq_one_letter_code
_entity_poly.pdbx_strand_id
1 'polypeptide(L)'
;MSIVKIQNKKALEQLQAKLTLRLGRKPTQIEILDYCLILANDNFEKLVELVSNMPVLSLEKSERIIEARNKLKNVIYDEKASFGHRDDEDIYNE
;
A
#
# COMPACT_ATOMS: atom_id res chain seq x y z
N MET A 1 2.24 -17.59 12.04
CA MET A 1 1.81 -16.19 12.19
C MET A 1 1.62 -15.60 10.80
N SER A 2 0.44 -15.07 10.50
CA SER A 2 0.20 -14.39 9.21
C SER A 2 0.87 -13.02 9.22
N ILE A 3 1.63 -12.69 8.18
CA ILE A 3 2.32 -11.40 8.07
C ILE A 3 1.37 -10.41 7.41
N VAL A 4 0.74 -9.54 8.20
CA VAL A 4 -0.07 -8.45 7.67
C VAL A 4 0.86 -7.26 7.37
N LYS A 5 1.05 -6.96 6.08
CA LYS A 5 1.84 -5.79 5.65
C LYS A 5 1.00 -4.51 5.80
N ILE A 6 1.25 -3.78 6.87
CA ILE A 6 0.62 -2.47 7.11
C ILE A 6 1.41 -1.40 6.36
N GLN A 7 0.78 -0.77 5.38
CA GLN A 7 1.42 0.31 4.61
C GLN A 7 1.68 1.56 5.47
N ASN A 8 0.83 1.84 6.46
CA ASN A 8 0.94 3.02 7.31
C ASN A 8 1.56 2.72 8.70
N LYS A 9 2.76 2.13 8.70
CA LYS A 9 3.48 1.77 9.95
C LYS A 9 3.70 2.97 10.89
N LYS A 10 3.96 4.16 10.33
CA LYS A 10 4.18 5.40 11.10
C LYS A 10 2.95 5.80 11.92
N ALA A 11 1.74 5.65 11.36
CA ALA A 11 0.51 5.94 12.09
C ALA A 11 0.29 4.98 13.27
N LEU A 12 0.64 3.70 13.10
CA LEU A 12 0.55 2.71 14.18
C LEU A 12 1.53 3.02 15.32
N GLU A 13 2.75 3.44 15.00
CA GLU A 13 3.74 3.87 16.02
C GLU A 13 3.28 5.11 16.78
N GLN A 14 2.67 6.08 16.09
CA GLN A 14 2.10 7.26 16.74
C GLN A 14 0.93 6.91 17.66
N LEU A 15 0.07 5.98 17.23
CA LEU A 15 -1.03 5.49 18.06
C LEU A 15 -0.51 4.78 19.31
N GLN A 16 0.51 3.93 19.14
CA GLN A 16 1.18 3.26 20.26
C GLN A 16 1.78 4.27 21.25
N ALA A 17 2.43 5.33 20.77
CA ALA A 17 2.98 6.38 21.64
C ALA A 17 1.87 7.10 22.43
N LYS A 18 0.77 7.49 21.78
CA LYS A 18 -0.38 8.13 22.44
C LYS A 18 -1.00 7.23 23.51
N LEU A 19 -1.18 5.94 23.20
CA LEU A 19 -1.70 4.96 24.15
C LEU A 19 -0.73 4.75 25.31
N THR A 20 0.57 4.72 25.05
CA THR A 20 1.61 4.58 26.09
C THR A 20 1.57 5.74 27.08
N LEU A 21 1.46 6.98 26.59
CA LEU A 21 1.35 8.17 27.42
C LEU A 21 0.09 8.17 28.30
N ARG A 22 -1.00 7.57 27.82
CA ARG A 22 -2.27 7.51 28.56
C ARG A 22 -2.36 6.35 29.54
N LEU A 23 -1.85 5.18 29.17
CA LEU A 23 -1.98 3.95 29.94
C LEU A 23 -0.79 3.70 30.88
N GLY A 24 0.33 4.41 30.71
CA GLY A 24 1.56 4.19 31.47
C GLY A 24 2.29 2.88 31.14
N ARG A 25 1.77 2.09 30.20
CA ARG A 25 2.39 0.86 29.65
C ARG A 25 2.47 0.95 28.14
N LYS A 26 3.46 0.29 27.53
CA LYS A 26 3.59 0.20 26.06
C LYS A 26 2.83 -1.02 25.54
N PRO A 27 1.57 -0.91 25.07
CA PRO A 27 0.88 -2.03 24.44
C PRO A 27 1.62 -2.45 23.17
N THR A 28 1.61 -3.73 22.87
CA THR A 28 2.17 -4.28 21.64
C THR A 28 1.35 -3.86 20.43
N GLN A 29 1.95 -3.85 19.24
CA GLN A 29 1.24 -3.51 18.01
C GLN A 29 0.09 -4.47 17.72
N ILE A 30 0.23 -5.75 18.10
CA ILE A 30 -0.83 -6.76 17.94
C ILE A 30 -2.02 -6.44 18.85
N GLU A 31 -1.78 -6.18 20.15
CA GLU A 31 -2.85 -5.77 21.07
C GLU A 31 -3.61 -4.54 20.57
N ILE A 32 -2.89 -3.54 20.05
CA ILE A 32 -3.51 -2.32 19.51
C ILE A 32 -4.43 -2.69 18.33
N LEU A 33 -3.97 -3.54 17.42
CA LEU A 33 -4.77 -3.96 16.26
C LEU A 33 -6.00 -4.77 16.67
N ASP A 34 -5.87 -5.66 17.66
CA ASP A 34 -7.01 -6.43 18.20
C ASP A 34 -8.09 -5.50 18.75
N TYR A 35 -7.70 -4.48 19.54
CA TYR A 35 -8.65 -3.48 20.03
C TYR A 35 -9.21 -2.58 18.91
N CYS A 36 -8.41 -2.27 17.89
CA CYS A 36 -8.91 -1.54 16.72
C CYS A 36 -9.97 -2.35 15.96
N LEU A 37 -9.85 -3.68 15.88
CA LEU A 37 -10.88 -4.53 15.27
C LEU A 37 -12.19 -4.50 16.07
N ILE A 38 -12.11 -4.55 17.40
CA ILE A 38 -13.29 -4.39 18.27
C ILE A 38 -13.95 -3.04 18.03
N LEU A 39 -13.17 -1.94 18.09
CA LEU A 39 -13.68 -0.58 17.85
C LEU A 39 -14.27 -0.40 16.45
N ALA A 40 -13.68 -1.05 15.44
CA ALA A 40 -14.15 -0.98 14.07
C ALA A 40 -15.48 -1.73 13.90
N ASN A 41 -15.66 -2.88 14.56
CA ASN A 41 -16.94 -3.59 14.59
C ASN A 41 -18.04 -2.75 15.27
N ASP A 42 -17.71 -2.07 16.37
CA ASP A 42 -18.65 -1.16 17.04
C ASP A 42 -19.00 0.07 16.19
N ASN A 43 -18.13 0.43 15.23
CA ASN A 43 -18.31 1.58 14.32
C ASN A 43 -18.39 1.12 12.85
N PHE A 44 -19.09 0.01 12.61
CA PHE A 44 -19.10 -0.68 11.31
C PHE A 44 -19.46 0.24 10.13
N GLU A 45 -20.50 1.06 10.26
CA GLU A 45 -20.94 1.97 9.17
C GLU A 45 -19.83 2.95 8.75
N LYS A 46 -19.05 3.49 9.70
CA LYS A 46 -17.91 4.37 9.39
C LYS A 46 -16.80 3.61 8.67
N LEU A 47 -16.60 2.33 9.02
CA LEU A 47 -15.65 1.50 8.33
C LEU A 47 -16.09 1.25 6.88
N VAL A 48 -17.39 1.02 6.64
CA VAL A 48 -17.94 0.88 5.30
C VAL A 48 -17.64 2.13 4.47
N GLU A 49 -17.95 3.33 4.97
CA GLU A 49 -17.65 4.59 4.28
C GLU A 49 -16.17 4.74 3.92
N LEU A 50 -15.27 4.36 4.84
CA LEU A 50 -13.82 4.42 4.60
C LEU A 50 -13.38 3.44 3.51
N VAL A 51 -13.93 2.22 3.49
CA VAL A 51 -13.57 1.17 2.54
C VAL A 51 -14.26 1.35 1.18
N SER A 52 -15.44 1.97 1.12
CA SER A 52 -16.16 2.26 -0.13
C SER A 52 -15.35 3.16 -1.08
N ASN A 53 -14.42 3.96 -0.55
CA ASN A 53 -13.51 4.79 -1.34
C ASN A 53 -12.25 4.04 -1.82
N MET A 54 -12.08 2.77 -1.42
CA MET A 54 -10.96 1.95 -1.87
C MET A 54 -11.11 1.65 -3.37
N PRO A 55 -10.06 1.83 -4.19
CA PRO A 55 -10.17 1.60 -5.62
C PRO A 55 -10.48 0.13 -5.89
N VAL A 56 -11.72 -0.15 -6.29
CA VAL A 56 -12.13 -1.46 -6.78
C VAL A 56 -11.50 -1.67 -8.15
N LEU A 57 -10.86 -2.82 -8.33
CA LEU A 57 -10.38 -3.25 -9.63
C LEU A 57 -11.61 -3.57 -10.50
N SER A 58 -12.07 -2.59 -11.29
CA SER A 58 -13.17 -2.81 -12.23
C SER A 58 -12.72 -3.74 -13.36
N LEU A 59 -13.69 -4.40 -14.00
CA LEU A 59 -13.42 -5.24 -15.18
C LEU A 59 -12.70 -4.43 -16.26
N GLU A 60 -13.15 -3.20 -16.52
CA GLU A 60 -12.53 -2.27 -17.47
C GLU A 60 -11.07 -1.94 -17.12
N LYS A 61 -10.75 -1.65 -15.84
CA LYS A 61 -9.36 -1.43 -15.41
C LYS A 61 -8.52 -2.69 -15.59
N SER A 62 -9.11 -3.86 -15.34
CA SER A 62 -8.45 -5.15 -15.51
C SER A 62 -8.12 -5.42 -16.98
N GLU A 63 -9.08 -5.18 -17.88
CA GLU A 63 -8.90 -5.33 -19.33
C GLU A 63 -7.83 -4.39 -19.86
N ARG A 64 -7.81 -3.12 -19.42
CA ARG A 64 -6.76 -2.16 -19.79
C ARG A 64 -5.37 -2.61 -19.36
N ILE A 65 -5.24 -3.18 -18.15
CA ILE A 65 -3.97 -3.73 -17.66
C ILE A 65 -3.54 -4.93 -18.51
N ILE A 66 -4.46 -5.83 -18.84
CA ILE A 66 -4.19 -7.01 -19.68
C ILE A 66 -3.78 -6.57 -21.09
N GLU A 67 -4.47 -5.58 -21.67
CA GLU A 67 -4.18 -5.05 -22.99
C GLU A 67 -2.80 -4.37 -23.03
N ALA A 68 -2.48 -3.53 -22.04
CA ALA A 68 -1.16 -2.92 -21.90
C ALA A 68 -0.05 -3.98 -21.79
N ARG A 69 -0.26 -5.01 -20.97
CA ARG A 69 0.67 -6.15 -20.85
C ARG A 69 0.86 -6.85 -22.19
N ASN A 70 -0.23 -7.12 -22.92
CA ASN A 70 -0.15 -7.83 -24.20
C ASN A 70 0.58 -7.01 -25.27
N LYS A 71 0.38 -5.69 -25.30
CA LYS A 71 1.13 -4.76 -26.18
C LYS A 71 2.63 -4.79 -25.88
N LEU A 72 2.99 -4.88 -24.60
CA LEU A 72 4.38 -4.90 -24.15
C LEU A 72 5.04 -6.29 -24.23
N LYS A 73 4.29 -7.35 -24.55
CA LYS A 73 4.78 -8.74 -24.51
C LYS A 73 5.85 -9.05 -25.56
N ASN A 74 5.81 -8.37 -26.70
CA ASN A 74 6.70 -8.61 -27.85
C ASN A 74 7.51 -7.36 -28.22
N VAL A 75 7.77 -6.46 -27.27
CA VAL A 75 8.62 -5.30 -27.53
C VAL A 75 10.06 -5.79 -27.58
N ILE A 76 10.67 -5.66 -28.76
CA ILE A 76 12.09 -5.97 -28.96
C ILE A 76 12.88 -4.89 -28.21
N TYR A 77 13.90 -5.32 -27.46
CA TYR A 77 14.82 -4.42 -26.77
C TYR A 77 15.50 -3.49 -27.80
N ASP A 78 15.37 -2.17 -27.62
CA ASP A 78 15.99 -1.19 -28.50
C ASP A 78 17.34 -0.75 -27.90
N GLU A 79 18.43 -1.24 -28.50
CA GLU A 79 19.80 -0.90 -28.12
C GLU A 79 20.16 0.58 -28.38
N LYS A 80 19.31 1.32 -29.11
CA LYS A 80 19.51 2.75 -29.42
C LYS A 80 18.58 3.66 -28.61
N ALA A 81 17.83 3.13 -27.66
CA ALA A 81 16.96 3.93 -26.81
C ALA A 81 17.80 4.93 -26.00
N SER A 82 17.54 6.23 -26.19
CA SER A 82 18.13 7.29 -25.36
C SER A 82 17.28 7.50 -24.12
N PHE A 83 17.91 7.60 -22.96
CA PHE A 83 17.20 7.96 -21.74
C PHE A 83 16.90 9.46 -21.72
N GLY A 84 15.70 9.84 -21.29
CA GLY A 84 15.29 11.26 -21.26
C GLY A 84 16.00 12.07 -20.16
N HIS A 85 16.65 11.40 -19.20
CA HIS A 85 17.35 12.01 -18.09
C HIS A 85 18.82 11.58 -18.07
N ARG A 86 19.68 12.55 -17.77
CA ARG A 86 21.14 12.38 -17.76
C ARG A 86 21.61 11.34 -16.74
N ASP A 87 20.98 11.33 -15.56
CA ASP A 87 21.29 10.37 -14.50
C ASP A 87 20.98 8.93 -14.92
N ASP A 88 19.97 8.73 -15.77
CA ASP A 88 19.61 7.41 -16.28
C ASP A 88 20.60 6.95 -17.37
N GLU A 89 21.13 7.86 -18.19
CA GLU A 89 22.19 7.53 -19.15
C GLU A 89 23.46 7.03 -18.45
N ASP A 90 23.86 7.69 -17.37
CA ASP A 90 25.07 7.33 -16.62
C ASP A 90 24.95 5.96 -15.94
N ILE A 91 23.77 5.59 -15.42
CA ILE A 91 23.56 4.32 -14.69
C ILE A 91 23.57 3.10 -15.61
N TYR A 92 23.04 3.24 -16.83
CA TYR A 92 22.77 2.11 -17.72
C TYR A 92 23.73 1.97 -18.91
N ASN A 93 24.60 2.96 -19.16
CA ASN A 93 25.58 2.93 -20.25
C ASN A 93 27.05 2.97 -19.81
N GLU A 94 27.36 2.91 -18.49
CA GLU A 94 28.72 2.63 -17.97
C GLU A 94 29.16 1.17 -18.18
#